data_AF-H0TRK6-F1
#
_entry.id   AF-H0TRK6-F1
#
_cell.length_a   1.000
_cell.length_b   1.000
_cell.length_c   1.000
_cell.angle_alpha   90.00
_cell.angle_beta   90.00
_cell.angle_gamma   90.00
#
_symmetry.space_group_name_H-M   'P 1'
#
loop_
_entity.id
_entity.type
_entity.pdbx_description
1 polymer ?
#
loop_
_entity_poly.entity_id
_entity_poly.type
_entity_poly.pdbx_seq_one_letter_code
_entity_poly.pdbx_strand_id
1 'polypeptide(L)'
;MQIAKQCLAKAAVENRLPPHWRDVRASHADFSDYGNILPRFFLFTLKGYAYLQMRLGNLVEGRLAVQKLLELDPSDKIGARVLLEVVDRVGLDDD
;
A
#
# COMPACT_ATOMS: atom_id res chain seq x y z
N MET A 1 -1.83 4.66 14.45
CA MET A 1 -1.09 5.04 13.21
C MET A 1 0.42 4.86 13.31
N GLN A 2 1.07 5.19 14.44
CA GLN A 2 2.53 5.07 14.61
C GLN A 2 3.08 3.66 14.30
N ILE A 3 2.44 2.60 14.83
CA ILE A 3 2.85 1.21 14.59
C ILE A 3 2.83 0.86 13.09
N ALA A 4 1.77 1.25 12.36
CA ALA A 4 1.68 0.99 10.92
C ALA A 4 2.82 1.65 10.13
N LYS A 5 3.18 2.89 10.48
CA LYS A 5 4.32 3.60 9.88
C LYS A 5 5.65 2.91 10.20
N GLN A 6 5.82 2.41 11.42
CA GLN A 6 7.03 1.67 11.83
C GLN A 6 7.15 0.32 11.09
N CYS A 7 6.06 -0.43 10.95
CA CYS A 7 6.05 -1.66 10.17
C CYS A 7 6.45 -1.40 8.71
N LEU A 8 5.91 -0.34 8.11
CA LEU A 8 6.20 0.02 6.73
C LEU A 8 7.66 0.47 6.54
N ALA A 9 8.19 1.27 7.47
CA ALA A 9 9.59 1.66 7.46
C ALA A 9 10.52 0.44 7.63
N LYS A 10 10.17 -0.49 8.52
CA LYS A 10 10.93 -1.74 8.69
C LYS A 10 10.92 -2.57 7.41
N ALA A 11 9.74 -2.77 6.80
CA ALA A 11 9.62 -3.51 5.54
C ALA A 11 10.43 -2.85 4.41
N ALA A 12 10.48 -1.51 4.36
CA ALA A 12 11.30 -0.78 3.40
C ALA A 12 12.80 -1.04 3.61
N VAL A 13 13.28 -0.96 4.85
CA VAL A 13 14.69 -1.21 5.20
C VAL A 13 15.14 -2.61 4.79
N GLU A 14 14.35 -3.64 5.11
CA GLU A 14 14.68 -5.04 4.75
C GLU A 14 14.78 -5.24 3.23
N ASN A 15 14.03 -4.46 2.44
CA ASN A 15 14.09 -4.47 0.99
C ASN A 15 15.14 -3.52 0.38
N ARG A 16 15.88 -2.76 1.21
CA ARG A 16 16.75 -1.65 0.77
C ARG A 16 16.01 -0.59 -0.05
N LEU A 17 14.73 -0.37 0.27
CA LEU A 17 13.87 0.64 -0.35
C LEU A 17 13.99 1.98 0.39
N PRO A 18 13.56 3.09 -0.26
CA PRO A 18 13.36 4.36 0.41
C PRO A 18 12.48 4.22 1.67
N PRO A 19 12.83 4.91 2.77
CA PRO A 19 12.13 4.76 4.06
C PRO A 19 10.69 5.29 4.00
N HIS A 20 10.40 6.25 3.12
CA HIS A 20 9.04 6.69 2.87
C HIS A 20 8.47 5.96 1.64
N TRP A 21 7.33 5.29 1.84
CA TRP A 21 6.64 4.53 0.79
C TRP A 21 6.29 5.32 -0.48
N ARG A 22 6.15 6.66 -0.38
CA ARG A 22 5.86 7.54 -1.52
C ARG A 22 7.01 7.58 -2.51
N ASP A 23 8.23 7.41 -2.01
CA ASP A 23 9.45 7.49 -2.79
C ASP A 23 9.82 6.12 -3.40
N VAL A 24 9.11 5.06 -3.04
CA VAL A 24 9.31 3.72 -3.62
C VAL A 24 8.80 3.72 -5.07
N ARG A 25 9.66 3.20 -5.96
CA ARG A 25 9.42 3.08 -7.40
C ARG A 25 9.48 1.61 -7.79
N ALA A 26 8.78 1.25 -8.86
CA ALA A 26 8.79 -0.11 -9.40
C ALA A 26 10.20 -0.60 -9.80
N SER A 27 11.13 0.32 -10.07
CA SER A 27 12.54 -0.01 -10.39
C SER A 27 13.39 -0.39 -9.17
N HIS A 28 12.91 -0.20 -7.94
CA HIS A 28 13.70 -0.48 -6.74
C HIS A 28 13.70 -1.96 -6.33
N ALA A 29 12.72 -2.74 -6.77
CA ALA A 29 12.63 -4.17 -6.51
C ALA A 29 11.73 -4.85 -7.56
N ASP A 30 11.86 -6.16 -7.72
CA ASP A 30 10.89 -6.93 -8.50
C ASP A 30 9.63 -7.19 -7.68
N PHE A 31 8.67 -6.28 -7.75
CA PHE A 31 7.35 -6.41 -7.13
C PHE A 31 6.43 -7.40 -7.87
N SER A 32 6.85 -7.87 -9.05
CA SER A 32 6.08 -8.77 -9.89
C SER A 32 6.37 -10.25 -9.62
N ASP A 33 7.55 -10.56 -9.07
CA ASP A 33 7.94 -11.93 -8.74
C ASP A 33 7.27 -12.44 -7.46
N TYR A 34 6.50 -13.53 -7.59
CA TYR A 34 5.87 -14.24 -6.46
C TYR A 34 6.89 -14.90 -5.52
N GLY A 35 8.06 -15.26 -6.03
CA GLY A 35 9.15 -15.87 -5.27
C GLY A 35 9.88 -14.88 -4.36
N ASN A 36 9.77 -13.57 -4.64
CA ASN A 36 10.43 -12.55 -3.85
C ASN A 36 9.58 -12.16 -2.63
N ILE A 37 9.90 -12.78 -1.50
CA ILE A 37 9.14 -12.64 -0.25
C ILE A 37 9.18 -11.19 0.27
N LEU A 38 10.32 -10.50 0.14
CA LEU A 38 10.51 -9.18 0.76
C LEU A 38 9.66 -8.08 0.09
N PRO A 39 9.65 -7.91 -1.25
CA PRO A 39 8.82 -6.88 -1.89
C PRO A 39 7.34 -7.16 -1.69
N ARG A 40 6.95 -8.44 -1.70
CA ARG A 40 5.59 -8.85 -1.40
C ARG A 40 5.17 -8.51 0.02
N PHE A 41 6.06 -8.72 1.00
CA PHE A 41 5.82 -8.32 2.38
C PHE A 41 5.66 -6.80 2.52
N PHE A 42 6.45 -6.02 1.78
CA PHE A 42 6.30 -4.56 1.71
C PHE A 42 4.91 -4.16 1.16
N LEU A 43 4.48 -4.76 0.05
CA LEU A 43 3.16 -4.49 -0.53
C LEU A 43 2.01 -4.82 0.44
N PHE A 44 2.06 -5.97 1.13
CA PHE A 44 1.06 -6.30 2.14
C PHE A 44 1.07 -5.31 3.31
N THR A 45 2.24 -4.87 3.74
CA THR A 45 2.36 -3.88 4.82
C THR A 45 1.78 -2.52 4.39
N LEU A 46 2.04 -2.08 3.15
CA LEU A 46 1.46 -0.85 2.59
C LEU A 46 -0.06 -0.98 2.41
N LYS A 47 -0.58 -2.15 2.04
CA LYS A 47 -2.03 -2.44 2.01
C LYS A 47 -2.67 -2.33 3.39
N GLY A 48 -2.02 -2.88 4.42
CA GLY A 48 -2.46 -2.72 5.81
C GLY A 48 -2.47 -1.26 6.27
N TYR A 49 -1.45 -0.48 5.89
CA TYR A 49 -1.41 0.96 6.14
C TYR A 49 -2.59 1.68 5.47
N ALA A 50 -2.85 1.41 4.18
CA ALA A 50 -3.96 2.00 3.44
C ALA A 50 -5.31 1.70 4.10
N TYR A 51 -5.55 0.43 4.44
CA TYR A 51 -6.77 0.01 5.13
C TYR A 51 -6.96 0.75 6.47
N LEU A 52 -5.91 0.84 7.30
CA LEU A 52 -5.99 1.53 8.59
C LEU A 52 -6.26 3.03 8.42
N GLN A 53 -5.68 3.67 7.42
CA GLN A 53 -5.97 5.07 7.11
C GLN A 53 -7.46 5.25 6.77
N MET A 54 -7.99 4.40 5.87
CA MET A 54 -9.40 4.44 5.49
C MET A 54 -10.32 4.19 6.70
N ARG A 55 -10.00 3.19 7.53
CA ARG A 55 -10.81 2.85 8.71
C ARG A 55 -10.88 3.97 9.74
N LEU A 56 -9.85 4.81 9.81
CA LEU A 56 -9.77 5.98 10.67
C LEU A 56 -10.36 7.25 10.04
N GLY A 57 -10.98 7.16 8.85
CA GLY A 57 -11.57 8.29 8.13
C GLY A 57 -10.59 9.08 7.27
N ASN A 58 -9.31 8.70 7.22
CA ASN A 58 -8.29 9.35 6.39
C ASN A 58 -8.34 8.81 4.95
N LEU A 59 -9.47 9.00 4.27
CA LEU A 59 -9.77 8.40 2.97
C LEU A 59 -8.78 8.84 1.87
N VAL A 60 -8.36 10.11 1.86
CA VAL A 60 -7.39 10.64 0.89
C VAL A 60 -6.04 9.92 1.00
N GLU A 61 -5.50 9.82 2.22
CA GLU A 61 -4.23 9.13 2.48
C GLU A 61 -4.32 7.64 2.13
N GLY A 62 -5.44 7.00 2.50
CA GLY A 62 -5.73 5.63 2.13
C GLY A 62 -5.71 5.42 0.62
N ARG A 63 -6.42 6.28 -0.14
CA ARG A 63 -6.47 6.22 -1.60
C ARG A 63 -5.09 6.38 -2.23
N LEU A 64 -4.28 7.35 -1.77
CA LEU A 64 -2.91 7.54 -2.26
C LEU A 64 -2.03 6.30 -2.03
N ALA A 65 -2.17 5.65 -0.88
CA ALA A 65 -1.44 4.42 -0.59
C ALA A 65 -1.89 3.26 -1.50
N VAL A 66 -3.18 3.14 -1.81
CA VAL A 66 -3.67 2.13 -2.76
C VAL A 66 -3.21 2.42 -4.19
N GLN A 67 -3.22 3.68 -4.63
CA GLN A 67 -2.69 4.05 -5.94
C GLN A 67 -1.21 3.67 -6.07
N LYS A 68 -0.41 3.88 -5.02
CA LYS A 68 0.98 3.40 -5.01
C LYS A 68 1.08 1.88 -5.08
N LEU A 69 0.19 1.13 -4.42
CA LEU A 69 0.18 -0.33 -4.58
C LEU A 69 -0.05 -0.75 -6.03
N LEU A 70 -0.98 -0.10 -6.74
CA LEU A 70 -1.26 -0.40 -8.14
C LEU A 70 -0.17 0.10 -9.10
N GLU A 71 0.59 1.12 -8.71
CA GLU A 71 1.80 1.55 -9.42
C GLU A 71 2.90 0.48 -9.31
N LEU A 72 3.10 -0.10 -8.12
CA LEU A 72 4.15 -1.09 -7.86
C LEU A 72 3.75 -2.51 -8.32
N ASP A 73 2.47 -2.85 -8.24
CA ASP A 73 1.88 -4.12 -8.69
C ASP A 73 0.67 -3.85 -9.61
N PRO A 74 0.90 -3.52 -10.90
CA PRO A 74 -0.17 -3.23 -11.85
C PRO A 74 -1.12 -4.42 -12.10
N SER A 75 -0.62 -5.64 -11.88
CA SER A 75 -1.39 -6.89 -11.97
C SER A 75 -2.33 -7.11 -10.78
N ASP A 76 -2.24 -6.29 -9.75
CA ASP A 76 -3.06 -6.36 -8.55
C ASP A 76 -3.03 -7.73 -7.85
N LYS A 77 -1.86 -8.37 -7.82
CA LYS A 77 -1.63 -9.70 -7.23
C LYS A 77 -1.93 -9.75 -5.73
N ILE A 78 -1.79 -8.62 -5.04
CA ILE A 78 -2.16 -8.49 -3.62
C ILE A 78 -3.61 -8.02 -3.40
N GLY A 79 -4.38 -7.80 -4.47
CA GLY A 79 -5.78 -7.40 -4.45
C GLY A 79 -6.02 -6.08 -3.74
N ALA A 80 -5.27 -5.03 -4.07
CA ALA A 80 -5.42 -3.68 -3.54
C ALA A 80 -6.65 -2.95 -4.09
N ARG A 81 -7.15 -3.27 -5.30
CA ARG A 81 -8.33 -2.60 -5.89
C ARG A 81 -9.58 -2.70 -5.02
N VAL A 82 -9.75 -3.79 -4.27
CA VAL A 82 -10.88 -3.96 -3.34
C VAL A 82 -11.00 -2.80 -2.33
N LEU A 83 -9.88 -2.18 -1.95
CA LEU A 83 -9.90 -1.03 -1.04
C LEU A 83 -10.37 0.26 -1.73
N LEU A 84 -10.11 0.43 -3.04
CA LEU A 84 -10.68 1.55 -3.80
C LEU A 84 -12.19 1.40 -3.90
N GLU A 85 -12.67 0.20 -4.24
CA GLU A 85 -14.10 -0.08 -4.37
C GLU A 85 -14.87 0.22 -3.07
N VAL A 86 -14.29 -0.10 -1.91
CA VAL A 86 -14.90 0.22 -0.61
C VAL A 86 -14.96 1.72 -0.38
N VAL A 87 -13.89 2.47 -0.67
CA VAL A 87 -13.88 3.93 -0.47
C VAL A 87 -14.82 4.63 -1.45
N ASP A 88 -14.89 4.16 -2.70
CA ASP A 88 -15.78 4.73 -3.71
C ASP A 88 -17.26 4.56 -3.31
N ARG A 89 -17.62 3.45 -2.65
CA ARG A 89 -18.97 3.26 -2.10
C ARG A 89 -19.27 4.19 -0.93
N VAL A 90 -18.33 4.34 0.01
CA VAL A 90 -18.51 5.25 1.16
C VAL A 90 -18.71 6.70 0.69
N GLY A 91 -17.99 7.14 -0.34
CA GLY A 91 -18.16 8.48 -0.89
C GLY A 91 -19.48 8.73 -1.64
N LEU A 92 -20.21 7.67 -2.04
CA LEU A 92 -21.52 7.78 -2.68
C LEU A 92 -22.67 7.85 -1.66
N ASP A 93 -22.47 7.37 -0.43
CA ASP A 93 -23.48 7.42 0.64
C ASP A 93 -23.47 8.77 1.40
N ASP A 94 -22.45 9.61 1.19
CA ASP A 94 -22.28 10.94 1.80
C ASP A 94 -22.80 12.10 0.90
N ASP A 95 -23.27 11.81 -0.33
CA ASP A 95 -23.89 12.76 -1.29
C ASP A 95 -25.41 12.54 -1.42
#